data_AF-A0A9X0U7H1-F1
#
_entry.id   AF-A0A9X0U7H1-F1
#
_cell.length_a   1.000
_cell.length_b   1.000
_cell.length_c   1.000
_cell.angle_alpha   90.00
_cell.angle_beta   90.00
_cell.angle_gamma   90.00
#
_symmetry.space_group_name_H-M   'P 1'
#
loop_
_entity.id
_entity.type
_entity.pdbx_description
1 polymer ?
#
loop_
_entity_poly.entity_id
_entity_poly.type
_entity_poly.pdbx_seq_one_letter_code
_entity_poly.pdbx_strand_id
1 'polypeptide(L)'
;MSTVKNSTEKKRLSLELDRRNTYGENSKSSRKAIPKGKQRQHMDVRRSAGEVLRRLKGNVPEDGLDNAELLVKSRVALSKRREFKKSPDKPLRVVLAKKGKWG
;
A
#
# COMPACT_ATOMS: atom_id res chain seq x y z
N MET A 1 20.27 4.36 -30.11
CA MET A 1 20.04 5.81 -30.31
C MET A 1 18.55 6.09 -30.18
N SER A 2 18.14 7.12 -29.44
CA SER A 2 16.71 7.49 -29.34
C SER A 2 16.15 7.83 -30.73
N THR A 3 15.00 7.26 -31.08
CA THR A 3 14.32 7.49 -32.38
C THR A 3 13.85 8.93 -32.52
N VAL A 4 13.41 9.53 -31.42
CA VAL A 4 13.05 10.95 -31.35
C VAL A 4 14.29 11.80 -31.59
N LYS A 5 14.23 12.75 -32.52
CA LYS A 5 15.33 13.67 -32.85
C LYS A 5 15.18 15.04 -32.22
N ASN A 6 13.96 15.45 -31.91
CA ASN A 6 13.67 16.73 -31.29
C ASN A 6 14.00 16.71 -29.78
N SER A 7 14.81 17.66 -29.32
CA SER A 7 15.23 17.78 -27.92
C SER A 7 14.07 18.09 -26.97
N THR A 8 13.10 18.90 -27.38
CA THR A 8 11.94 19.26 -26.55
C THR A 8 11.02 18.06 -26.37
N GLU A 9 10.80 17.31 -27.45
CA GLU A 9 10.02 16.08 -27.44
C GLU A 9 10.70 14.98 -26.60
N LYS A 10 12.03 14.84 -26.71
CA LYS A 10 12.80 13.96 -25.81
C LYS A 10 12.60 14.31 -24.35
N LYS A 11 12.69 15.60 -24.01
CA LYS A 11 12.50 16.06 -22.62
C LYS A 11 11.09 15.76 -22.13
N ARG A 12 10.07 16.00 -22.96
CA ARG A 12 8.67 15.68 -22.64
C ARG A 12 8.48 14.19 -22.39
N LEU A 13 8.96 13.33 -23.29
CA LEU A 13 8.84 11.88 -23.14
C LEU A 13 9.62 11.37 -21.92
N SER A 14 10.81 11.91 -21.66
CA SER A 14 11.56 11.58 -20.44
C SER A 14 10.76 11.92 -19.18
N LEU A 15 10.12 13.08 -19.13
CA LEU A 15 9.34 13.52 -17.98
C LEU A 15 8.07 12.69 -17.74
N GLU A 16 7.47 12.17 -18.80
CA GLU A 16 6.26 11.35 -18.76
C GLU A 16 6.56 9.85 -18.52
N LEU A 17 7.63 9.32 -19.13
CA LEU A 17 7.93 7.88 -19.16
C LEU A 17 8.99 7.45 -18.15
N ASP A 18 9.90 8.32 -17.69
CA ASP A 18 10.84 7.98 -16.60
C ASP A 18 10.04 7.89 -15.29
N ARG A 19 9.93 6.68 -14.73
CA ARG A 19 9.20 6.42 -13.49
C ARG A 19 10.17 6.26 -12.32
N ARG A 20 9.90 6.99 -11.24
CA ARG A 20 10.71 7.00 -10.02
C ARG A 20 9.90 6.53 -8.81
N ASN A 21 10.57 5.75 -7.97
CA ASN A 21 10.08 5.38 -6.66
C ASN A 21 9.93 6.64 -5.77
N THR A 22 8.81 6.75 -5.05
CA THR A 22 8.49 7.91 -4.19
C THR A 22 8.23 7.56 -2.72
N TYR A 23 8.62 6.37 -2.25
CA TYR A 23 8.46 5.95 -0.84
C TYR A 23 9.30 6.75 0.17
N GLY A 24 10.10 7.72 -0.28
CA GLY A 24 10.90 8.62 0.58
C GLY A 24 12.16 7.98 1.18
N GLU A 25 12.16 6.67 1.33
CA GLU A 25 13.33 5.89 1.72
C GLU A 25 14.32 5.72 0.56
N ASN A 26 15.57 5.35 0.88
CA ASN A 26 16.52 4.95 -0.14
C ASN A 26 16.06 3.66 -0.87
N SER A 27 16.59 3.43 -2.07
CA SER A 27 16.16 2.34 -2.96
C SER A 27 16.37 0.94 -2.38
N LYS A 28 17.26 0.78 -1.40
CA LYS A 28 17.55 -0.50 -0.72
C LYS A 28 16.57 -0.73 0.43
N SER A 29 16.22 0.32 1.16
CA SER A 29 15.27 0.28 2.25
C SER A 29 13.86 -0.03 1.75
N SER A 30 13.41 0.63 0.68
CA SER A 30 12.06 0.39 0.14
C SER A 30 11.83 -1.07 -0.28
N ARG A 31 12.89 -1.77 -0.73
CA ARG A 31 12.83 -3.20 -1.07
C ARG A 31 12.52 -4.08 0.13
N LYS A 32 12.92 -3.67 1.34
CA LYS A 32 12.67 -4.40 2.60
C LYS A 32 11.41 -3.88 3.31
N ALA A 33 11.16 -2.58 3.28
CA ALA A 33 10.02 -1.95 3.94
C ALA A 33 8.68 -2.34 3.31
N ILE A 34 8.60 -2.43 1.98
CA ILE A 34 7.35 -2.81 1.29
C ILE A 34 6.88 -4.23 1.68
N PRO A 35 7.70 -5.28 1.58
CA PRO A 35 7.32 -6.61 2.05
C PRO A 35 6.96 -6.61 3.55
N LYS A 36 7.74 -5.92 4.38
CA LYS A 36 7.49 -5.84 5.84
C LYS A 36 6.16 -5.15 6.15
N GLY A 37 5.83 -4.08 5.44
CA GLY A 37 4.55 -3.39 5.54
C GLY A 37 3.39 -4.34 5.23
N LYS A 38 3.45 -5.05 4.09
CA LYS A 38 2.45 -6.05 3.72
C LYS A 38 2.33 -7.18 4.74
N GLN A 39 3.45 -7.71 5.22
CA GLN A 39 3.47 -8.78 6.22
C GLN A 39 2.78 -8.34 7.51
N ARG A 40 3.11 -7.14 8.02
CA ARG A 40 2.49 -6.58 9.22
C ARG A 40 0.97 -6.45 9.07
N GLN A 41 0.51 -5.96 7.92
CA GLN A 41 -0.93 -5.87 7.62
C GLN A 41 -1.63 -7.23 7.70
N HIS A 42 -1.07 -8.27 7.07
CA HIS A 42 -1.64 -9.62 7.17
C HIS A 42 -1.63 -10.15 8.61
N MET A 43 -0.58 -9.87 9.36
CA MET A 43 -0.52 -10.26 10.78
C MET A 43 -1.58 -9.54 11.61
N ASP A 44 -1.78 -8.24 11.40
CA ASP A 44 -2.74 -7.44 12.16
C ASP A 44 -4.18 -7.85 11.84
N VAL A 45 -4.49 -8.12 10.56
CA VAL A 45 -5.78 -8.71 10.15
C VAL A 45 -6.02 -10.04 10.87
N ARG A 46 -5.05 -10.98 10.81
CA ARG A 46 -5.17 -12.28 11.50
C ARG A 46 -5.31 -12.13 13.01
N ARG A 47 -4.53 -11.24 13.64
CA ARG A 47 -4.59 -10.98 15.08
C ARG A 47 -5.97 -10.45 15.46
N SER A 48 -6.49 -9.47 14.72
CA SER A 48 -7.78 -8.84 15.01
C SER A 48 -8.95 -9.81 14.91
N ALA A 49 -8.95 -10.68 13.89
CA ALA A 49 -9.96 -11.73 13.73
C ALA A 49 -9.81 -12.81 14.82
N GLY A 50 -8.59 -13.29 15.03
CA GLY A 50 -8.31 -14.32 16.03
C GLY A 50 -8.64 -13.90 17.46
N GLU A 51 -8.56 -12.60 17.79
CA GLU A 51 -8.98 -12.11 19.10
C GLU A 51 -10.48 -12.28 19.37
N VAL A 52 -11.31 -12.10 18.35
CA VAL A 52 -12.76 -12.32 18.45
C VAL A 52 -13.04 -13.81 18.56
N LEU A 53 -12.46 -14.60 17.66
CA LEU A 53 -12.68 -16.04 17.60
C LEU A 53 -12.21 -16.75 18.87
N ARG A 54 -11.11 -16.31 19.51
CA ARG A 54 -10.62 -16.88 20.78
C ARG A 54 -11.61 -16.75 21.94
N ARG A 55 -12.56 -15.81 21.87
CA ARG A 55 -13.60 -15.63 22.88
C ARG A 55 -14.75 -16.62 22.71
N LEU A 56 -14.89 -17.22 21.52
CA LEU A 56 -15.86 -18.27 21.21
C LEU A 56 -15.26 -19.61 21.65
N LYS A 57 -15.51 -19.99 22.91
CA LYS A 57 -15.11 -21.29 23.46
C LYS A 57 -16.35 -22.02 23.99
N GLY A 58 -16.40 -23.33 23.77
CA GLY A 58 -17.51 -24.17 24.23
C GLY A 58 -18.77 -24.00 23.39
N ASN A 59 -19.93 -24.32 23.96
CA ASN A 59 -21.22 -24.17 23.30
C ASN A 59 -21.64 -22.70 23.34
N VAL A 60 -21.49 -21.99 22.22
CA VAL A 60 -21.93 -20.60 22.07
C VAL A 60 -23.27 -20.61 21.33
N PRO A 61 -24.29 -19.89 21.83
CA PRO A 61 -25.57 -19.77 21.13
C PRO A 61 -25.38 -19.15 19.74
N GLU A 62 -26.25 -19.48 18.80
CA GLU A 62 -26.18 -19.05 17.39
C GLU A 62 -26.09 -17.53 17.25
N ASP A 63 -26.90 -16.78 18.02
CA ASP A 63 -26.82 -15.31 18.08
C ASP A 63 -25.42 -14.80 18.45
N GLY A 64 -24.71 -15.53 19.30
CA GLY A 64 -23.33 -15.21 19.70
C GLY A 64 -22.32 -15.43 18.57
N LEU A 65 -22.59 -16.40 17.68
CA LEU A 65 -21.77 -16.67 16.50
C LEU A 65 -21.96 -15.59 15.43
N ASP A 66 -23.21 -15.21 15.15
CA ASP A 66 -23.54 -14.16 14.18
C ASP A 66 -22.93 -12.82 14.56
N ASN A 67 -23.06 -12.46 15.85
CA ASN A 67 -22.44 -11.25 16.39
C ASN A 67 -20.91 -11.28 16.26
N ALA A 68 -20.28 -12.43 16.51
CA ALA A 68 -18.84 -12.58 16.36
C ALA A 68 -18.40 -12.48 14.90
N GLU A 69 -19.16 -13.05 13.96
CA GLU A 69 -18.88 -12.94 12.54
C GLU A 69 -18.95 -11.48 12.07
N LEU A 70 -20.02 -10.77 12.41
CA LEU A 70 -20.19 -9.35 12.08
C LEU A 70 -19.07 -8.49 12.68
N LEU A 71 -18.65 -8.80 13.89
CA LEU A 71 -17.55 -8.11 14.57
C LEU A 71 -16.18 -8.40 13.93
N VAL A 72 -15.92 -9.63 13.47
CA VAL A 72 -14.73 -9.94 12.67
C VAL A 72 -14.75 -9.17 11.35
N LYS A 73 -15.87 -9.22 10.60
CA LYS A 73 -16.02 -8.53 9.31
C LYS A 73 -15.76 -7.03 9.44
N SER A 74 -16.36 -6.39 10.44
CA SER A 74 -16.17 -4.96 10.70
C SER A 74 -14.73 -4.61 11.08
N ARG A 75 -14.08 -5.37 11.96
CA ARG A 75 -12.66 -5.16 12.33
C ARG A 75 -11.73 -5.34 11.14
N VAL A 76 -11.94 -6.37 10.33
CA VAL A 76 -11.15 -6.60 9.11
C VAL A 76 -11.35 -5.46 8.11
N ALA A 77 -12.59 -4.98 7.92
CA ALA A 77 -12.87 -3.84 7.05
C ALA A 77 -12.16 -2.56 7.53
N LEU A 78 -12.19 -2.26 8.83
CA LEU A 78 -11.48 -1.12 9.41
C LEU A 78 -9.96 -1.24 9.25
N SER A 79 -9.41 -2.44 9.45
CA SER A 79 -7.98 -2.71 9.27
C SER A 79 -7.55 -2.48 7.81
N LYS A 80 -8.31 -3.02 6.84
CA LYS A 80 -8.07 -2.81 5.40
C LYS A 80 -8.10 -1.34 4.98
N ARG A 81 -8.91 -0.49 5.62
CA ARG A 81 -8.92 0.96 5.33
C ARG A 81 -7.61 1.64 5.67
N ARG A 82 -6.89 1.15 6.69
CA ARG A 82 -5.60 1.69 7.15
C ARG A 82 -4.41 0.90 6.60
N GLU A 83 -4.66 0.02 5.62
CA GLU A 83 -3.63 -0.89 5.16
C GLU A 83 -2.51 -0.18 4.38
N PHE A 84 -1.30 -0.68 4.55
CA PHE A 84 -0.19 -0.29 3.69
C PHE A 84 -0.47 -0.72 2.24
N LYS A 85 -0.60 0.27 1.35
CA LYS A 85 -0.77 0.04 -0.08
C LYS A 85 0.50 0.41 -0.84
N LYS A 86 1.03 -0.55 -1.60
CA LYS A 86 2.10 -0.26 -2.54
C LYS A 86 1.54 0.58 -3.69
N SER A 87 1.83 1.87 -3.71
CA SER A 87 1.68 2.74 -4.87
C SER A 87 2.68 2.42 -6.00
N PRO A 88 2.27 2.57 -7.28
CA PRO A 88 3.16 2.45 -8.43
C PRO A 88 4.15 3.62 -8.48
N ASP A 89 5.25 3.44 -9.22
CA ASP A 89 6.23 4.49 -9.45
C ASP A 89 5.62 5.68 -10.20
N LYS A 90 6.03 6.90 -9.84
CA LYS A 90 5.47 8.13 -10.38
C LYS A 90 6.34 8.71 -11.51
N PRO A 91 5.76 9.38 -12.51
CA PRO A 91 6.52 10.06 -13.55
C PRO A 91 7.52 11.08 -12.98
N LEU A 92 8.65 11.25 -13.65
CA LEU A 92 9.72 12.15 -13.25
C LEU A 92 9.22 13.60 -13.10
N ARG A 93 8.30 14.05 -13.98
CA ARG A 93 7.65 15.37 -13.86
C ARG A 93 7.04 15.60 -12.48
N VAL A 94 6.30 14.62 -11.97
CA VAL A 94 5.62 14.70 -10.67
C VAL A 94 6.62 14.78 -9.53
N VAL A 95 7.74 14.04 -9.65
CA VAL A 95 8.82 14.08 -8.66
C VAL A 95 9.54 15.42 -8.64
N LEU A 96 9.82 16.00 -9.81
CA LEU A 96 10.49 17.29 -9.91
C LEU A 96 9.59 18.43 -9.42
N ALA A 97 8.29 18.40 -9.74
CA ALA A 97 7.30 19.34 -9.20
C ALA A 97 7.27 19.32 -7.67
N LYS A 98 7.25 18.13 -7.07
CA LYS A 98 7.31 18.00 -5.60
C LYS A 98 8.60 18.54 -4.99
N LYS A 99 9.72 18.53 -5.73
CA LYS A 99 11.02 19.03 -5.27
C LYS A 99 11.22 20.54 -5.50
N GLY A 100 10.23 21.25 -6.07
CA GLY A 100 10.39 22.66 -6.47
C GLY A 100 11.41 22.86 -7.59
N LYS A 101 11.77 21.80 -8.32
CA LYS A 101 12.74 21.83 -9.43
C LYS A 101 12.05 21.86 -10.80
N TRP A 102 10.74 22.11 -10.79
CA TRP A 102 9.90 22.17 -11.98
C TRP A 102 8.92 23.33 -11.81
N GLY A 103 9.23 24.40 -12.52
CA GLY A 103 8.52 25.67 -12.64
C GLY A 103 9.08 26.36 -13.89
#